data_AF-A0A4U8TA54-F1
#
_entry.id   AF-A0A4U8TA54-F1
#
_cell.length_a   1.000
_cell.length_b   1.000
_cell.length_c   1.000
_cell.angle_alpha   90.00
_cell.angle_beta   90.00
_cell.angle_gamma   90.00
#
_symmetry.space_group_name_H-M   'P 1'
#
loop_
_entity.id
_entity.type
_entity.pdbx_description
1 polymer ?
#
loop_
_entity_poly.entity_id
_entity_poly.type
_entity_poly.pdbx_seq_one_letter_code
_entity_poly.pdbx_strand_id
1 'polypeptide(L)' 'MECPYCKHTLTQSEVVSLLRSLDKAKKDCVVCHKPFVGSKSAKTCSSACRSKAYRLRKSTRAS' A
#
# COMPACT_ATOMS: atom_id res chain seq x y z
N MET A 1 15.55 -23.00 3.43
CA MET A 1 14.24 -23.51 3.90
C MET A 1 13.45 -23.91 2.67
N GLU A 2 13.10 -25.18 2.56
CA GLU A 2 12.35 -25.72 1.43
C GLU A 2 10.86 -25.66 1.74
N CYS A 3 10.05 -25.24 0.76
CA CYS A 3 8.59 -25.23 0.94
C CYS A 3 8.05 -26.67 0.97
N PRO A 4 7.34 -27.11 2.00
CA PRO A 4 6.85 -28.49 2.11
C PRO A 4 5.80 -28.86 1.06
N TYR A 5 5.19 -27.87 0.40
CA TYR A 5 4.14 -28.08 -0.60
C TYR A 5 4.68 -28.17 -2.03
N CYS A 6 5.59 -27.25 -2.42
CA CYS A 6 6.11 -27.19 -3.79
C CYS A 6 7.57 -27.61 -3.92
N LYS A 7 8.24 -27.99 -2.82
CA LYS A 7 9.68 -28.32 -2.74
C LYS A 7 10.60 -27.24 -3.32
N HIS A 8 10.08 -26.03 -3.52
CA HIS A 8 10.84 -24.92 -4.02
C HIS A 8 11.74 -24.36 -2.91
N THR A 9 13.00 -24.13 -3.24
CA THR A 9 13.98 -23.55 -2.33
C THR A 9 13.87 -22.03 -2.40
N LEU A 10 13.23 -21.43 -1.39
CA LEU A 10 13.10 -19.98 -1.31
C LEU A 10 14.46 -19.35 -0.99
N THR A 11 14.88 -18.40 -1.81
CA THR A 11 16.05 -17.56 -1.56
C THR A 11 15.75 -16.53 -0.46
N GLN A 12 16.80 -16.01 0.17
CA GLN A 12 16.65 -14.98 1.20
C GLN A 12 15.91 -13.73 0.68
N SER A 13 16.16 -13.34 -0.56
CA SER A 13 15.48 -12.23 -1.26
C SER A 13 13.98 -12.44 -1.42
N GLU A 14 13.54 -13.67 -1.70
CA GLU A 14 12.13 -14.00 -1.87
C GLU A 14 11.39 -13.98 -0.53
N VAL A 15 12.01 -14.55 0.51
CA VAL A 15 11.47 -14.52 1.88
C VAL A 15 11.28 -13.07 2.35
N VAL A 16 12.28 -12.20 2.11
CA VAL A 16 12.18 -10.77 2.46
C VAL A 16 11.06 -10.07 1.68
N SER A 17 10.88 -10.39 0.40
CA SER A 17 9.82 -9.80 -0.44
C SER A 17 8.42 -10.23 0.01
N LEU A 18 8.26 -11.48 0.42
CA LEU A 18 7.02 -12.01 0.99
C LEU A 18 6.69 -11.32 2.32
N LEU A 19 7.66 -11.23 3.24
CA LEU A 19 7.48 -10.55 4.53
C LEU A 19 7.06 -9.08 4.33
N ARG A 20 7.75 -8.33 3.45
CA ARG A 20 7.39 -6.94 3.10
C ARG A 20 5.98 -6.79 2.55
N SER A 21 5.46 -7.81 1.89
CA SER A 21 4.11 -7.79 1.34
C SER A 21 3.05 -8.03 2.42
N LEU A 22 3.39 -8.81 3.45
CA LEU A 22 2.56 -9.03 4.64
C LEU A 22 2.54 -7.81 5.57
N ASP A 23 3.65 -7.07 5.66
CA ASP A 23 3.77 -5.83 6.46
C ASP A 23 2.97 -4.63 5.91
N LYS A 24 2.22 -4.80 4.81
CA LYS A 24 1.39 -3.71 4.28
C LYS A 24 0.25 -3.41 5.26
N ALA A 25 0.34 -2.27 5.92
CA ALA A 25 -0.69 -1.78 6.83
C ALA A 25 -2.03 -1.57 6.11
N LYS A 26 -3.10 -2.11 6.68
CA LYS A 26 -4.49 -1.74 6.34
C LYS A 26 -4.74 -0.32 6.84
N LYS A 27 -5.23 0.55 5.97
CA LYS A 27 -5.53 1.95 6.26
C LYS A 27 -6.77 2.39 5.51
N ASP A 28 -7.41 3.45 6.00
CA ASP A 28 -8.54 4.05 5.31
C ASP A 28 -8.09 5.16 4.37
N CYS A 29 -8.69 5.20 3.19
CA CYS A 29 -8.41 6.28 2.24
C CYS A 29 -8.94 7.61 2.77
N VAL A 30 -8.10 8.65 2.78
CA VAL A 30 -8.50 10.00 3.24
C VAL A 30 -9.54 10.71 2.35
N VAL A 31 -9.95 10.10 1.24
CA VAL A 31 -10.86 10.70 0.25
C VAL A 31 -12.20 9.97 0.17
N CYS A 32 -12.18 8.65 0.20
CA CYS A 32 -13.38 7.83 0.09
C CYS A 32 -13.62 6.93 1.29
N HIS A 33 -12.75 6.98 2.30
CA HIS A 33 -12.83 6.23 3.56
C HIS A 33 -12.97 4.70 3.40
N LYS A 34 -12.63 4.17 2.21
CA LYS A 34 -12.55 2.73 1.99
C LYS A 34 -11.25 2.17 2.60
N PRO A 35 -11.29 0.99 3.23
CA PRO A 35 -10.09 0.31 3.66
C PRO A 35 -9.27 -0.13 2.45
N PHE A 36 -7.96 0.06 2.50
CA PHE A 36 -7.03 -0.36 1.47
C PHE A 36 -5.69 -0.79 2.08
N VAL A 37 -4.97 -1.59 1.31
CA VAL A 37 -3.64 -2.08 1.65
C VAL A 37 -2.63 -1.23 0.89
N GLY A 38 -1.74 -0.55 1.61
CA GLY A 38 -0.81 0.39 0.99
C GLY A 38 0.52 0.50 1.73
N SER A 39 1.48 1.18 1.10
CA SER A 39 2.76 1.50 1.74
C SER A 39 2.55 2.37 2.98
N LYS A 40 3.54 2.42 3.88
CA LYS A 40 3.48 3.22 5.11
C LYS A 40 3.13 4.70 4.87
N SER A 41 3.55 5.27 3.73
CA SER A 41 3.27 6.65 3.32
C SER A 41 1.99 6.84 2.49
N ALA A 42 1.31 5.76 2.07
CA ALA A 42 0.13 5.85 1.23
C ALA A 42 -1.07 6.37 2.03
N LYS A 43 -1.74 7.42 1.51
CA LYS A 43 -2.94 8.05 2.10
C LYS A 43 -4.21 7.82 1.29
N THR A 44 -4.07 7.33 0.04
CA THR A 44 -5.18 7.18 -0.90
C THR A 44 -5.17 5.80 -1.54
N CYS A 45 -6.34 5.20 -1.69
CA CYS A 45 -6.49 3.85 -2.24
C CYS A 45 -6.26 3.78 -3.76
N SER A 46 -6.37 4.89 -4.50
CA SER A 46 -6.26 4.92 -5.96
C SER A 46 -5.66 6.23 -6.49
N SER A 47 -5.24 6.21 -7.76
CA SER A 47 -4.80 7.41 -8.48
C SER A 47 -5.89 8.48 -8.55
N ALA A 48 -7.15 8.08 -8.75
CA ALA A 48 -8.30 8.98 -8.75
C ALA A 48 -8.44 9.72 -7.40
N CYS A 49 -8.35 8.99 -6.29
CA CYS A 49 -8.36 9.59 -4.95
C CYS A 49 -7.14 10.49 -4.71
N ARG A 50 -5.96 10.08 -5.20
CA ARG A 50 -4.74 10.91 -5.13
C ARG A 50 -4.92 12.26 -5.83
N SER A 51 -5.46 12.25 -7.04
CA SER A 51 -5.73 13.47 -7.81
C SER A 51 -6.78 14.35 -7.13
N LYS A 52 -7.84 13.76 -6.56
CA LYS A 52 -8.85 14.50 -5.77
C LYS A 52 -8.22 15.14 -4.53
N ALA A 53 -7.42 14.41 -3.76
CA ALA A 53 -6.70 14.93 -2.59
C ALA A 53 -5.69 16.02 -2.94
N TYR A 54 -5.05 15.94 -4.11
CA TYR A 54 -4.16 16.99 -4.60
C TYR A 54 -4.93 18.28 -4.94
N ARG A 55 -6.06 18.16 -5.67
CA ARG A 55 -6.92 19.30 -6.01
C ARG A 55 -7.46 20.03 -4.79
N LEU A 56 -7.94 19.28 -3.79
CA LEU A 56 -8.43 19.85 -2.52
C LEU A 56 -7.35 20.65 -1.79
N ARG A 57 -6.12 20.13 -1.72
CA ARG A 57 -4.99 20.85 -1.09
C ARG A 57 -4.59 22.12 -1.84
N LYS A 58 -4.76 22.13 -3.16
CA LYS A 58 -4.47 23.31 -3.99
C LYS A 58 -5.53 24.40 -3.79
N SER A 59 -6.80 24.05 -3.69
CA SER A 59 -7.88 25.04 -3.47
C SER A 59 -7.79 25.69 -2.10
N THR A 60 -7.48 24.93 -1.04
CA THR A 60 -7.36 25.48 0.33
C THR A 60 -6.13 26.37 0.53
N ARG A 61 -5.13 26.32 -0.37
CA ARG A 61 -3.92 27.15 -0.32
C ARG A 61 -4.06 28.47 -1.07
N ALA A 62 -5.16 28.65 -1.79
CA ALA A 62 -5.45 29.82 -2.61
C ALA A 62 -6.53 30.73 -1.96
N SER A 63 -6.77 30.56 -0.67
CA SER A 63 -7.71 31.37 0.14
C SER A 63 -6.96 32.05 1.27
#